data_AF-A0A1Q7Q5U2-F1
#
_entry.id   AF-A0A1Q7Q5U2-F1
#
_cell.length_a   1.000
_cell.length_b   1.000
_cell.length_c   1.000
_cell.angle_alpha   90.00
_cell.angle_beta   90.00
_cell.angle_gamma   90.00
#
_symmetry.space_group_name_H-M   'P 1'
#
loop_
_entity.id
_entity.type
_entity.pdbx_description
1 polymer ?
#
loop_
_entity_poly.entity_id
_entity_poly.type
_entity_poly.pdbx_seq_one_letter_code
_entity_poly.pdbx_strand_id
1 'polypeptide(L)'
;MQLPALEKAPGSKAPHAATADRVSITAEEAEHQPFVPADRDIPELTPVPLAVGALLGIVFGASSMYLVLKVGLTVSASIPVAVLSITIFRGFSRIFRTRRATILENNITQTAGSAGESIAFGVGVTMPALLILGYNLEISQVILVSVLGGLLGILMMIPLRRALIVKEAKTLVYPEGTACAEVLISGETGGTTAKTVFAGLGVGGIFALGYKAFGVFKDVPQKLFGKGYEGGNLALEVGPELMGVGYIIGTRIAMIMGAGGILSSLVLMPAIKLFGRSASSPIYPATKLIRDMSTDDVWRSYILYIGAGAVAAGGIISLFKSLPTIVGGAMRGMRSLRGATGPAGTLRTDRDIPL
;
A
#
# COMPACT_ATOMS: atom_id res chain seq x y z
N MET A 1 29.10 -38.27 26.09
CA MET A 1 27.74 -38.31 25.52
C MET A 1 27.44 -36.89 25.02
N GLN A 2 27.93 -36.60 23.81
CA GLN A 2 27.96 -35.26 23.21
C GLN A 2 26.76 -35.12 22.27
N LEU A 3 25.96 -34.09 22.50
CA LEU A 3 24.87 -33.66 21.62
C LEU A 3 25.46 -33.10 20.31
N PRO A 4 24.94 -33.46 19.13
CA PRO A 4 25.44 -32.95 17.86
C PRO A 4 25.12 -31.46 17.71
N ALA A 5 26.13 -30.71 17.26
CA ALA A 5 26.07 -29.28 17.01
C ALA A 5 25.09 -28.97 15.88
N LEU A 6 24.13 -28.07 16.15
CA LEU A 6 23.27 -27.48 15.13
C LEU A 6 24.14 -26.68 14.16
N GLU A 7 24.11 -27.10 12.91
CA GLU A 7 24.78 -26.49 11.77
C GLU A 7 24.35 -25.03 11.63
N LYS A 8 25.35 -24.15 11.54
CA LYS A 8 25.18 -22.69 11.45
C LYS A 8 24.29 -22.33 10.26
N ALA A 9 23.26 -21.54 10.52
CA ALA A 9 22.47 -20.88 9.48
C ALA A 9 23.39 -20.13 8.50
N PRO A 10 23.19 -20.27 7.17
CA PRO A 10 23.99 -19.55 6.19
C PRO A 10 23.75 -18.03 6.35
N GLY A 11 24.83 -17.28 6.18
CA GLY A 11 25.01 -15.93 6.71
C GLY A 11 23.90 -14.93 6.37
N SER A 12 23.62 -14.06 7.34
CA SER A 12 22.88 -12.81 7.17
C SER A 12 23.45 -12.04 5.98
N LYS A 13 22.69 -11.99 4.89
CA LYS A 13 22.95 -11.06 3.79
C LYS A 13 22.64 -9.65 4.30
N ALA A 14 23.50 -8.69 3.96
CA ALA A 14 23.34 -7.28 4.31
C ALA A 14 21.97 -6.76 3.84
N PRO A 15 21.33 -5.81 4.55
CA PRO A 15 20.03 -5.28 4.16
C PRO A 15 20.11 -4.70 2.75
N HIS A 16 19.40 -5.32 1.82
CA HIS A 16 19.27 -4.82 0.46
C HIS A 16 18.58 -3.44 0.51
N ALA A 17 19.29 -2.40 0.06
CA ALA A 17 18.69 -1.11 -0.16
C ALA A 17 17.53 -1.25 -1.18
N ALA A 18 16.42 -0.56 -0.93
CA ALA A 18 15.19 -0.55 -1.76
C ALA A 18 15.38 -0.07 -3.21
N THR A 19 16.63 0.17 -3.63
CA THR A 19 17.04 0.68 -4.93
C THR A 19 17.97 -0.26 -5.69
N ALA A 20 18.03 -1.55 -5.34
CA ALA A 20 18.64 -2.54 -6.22
C ALA A 20 17.82 -2.61 -7.52
N ASP A 21 18.27 -1.84 -8.50
CA ASP A 21 17.86 -1.89 -9.90
C ASP A 21 17.66 -3.34 -10.33
N ARG A 22 16.63 -3.54 -11.15
CA ARG A 22 16.25 -4.79 -11.84
C ARG A 22 17.48 -5.67 -12.13
N VAL A 23 17.85 -6.52 -11.18
CA VAL A 23 18.98 -7.43 -11.37
C VAL A 23 18.51 -8.49 -12.35
N SER A 24 19.18 -8.51 -13.51
CA SER A 24 19.09 -9.57 -14.50
C SER A 24 19.20 -10.93 -13.82
N ILE A 25 18.17 -11.74 -13.97
CA ILE A 25 18.08 -13.10 -13.44
C ILE A 25 19.06 -13.98 -14.23
N THR A 26 20.30 -14.04 -13.79
CA THR A 26 21.30 -15.04 -14.20
C THR A 26 21.90 -15.70 -12.96
N ALA A 27 21.04 -16.22 -12.09
CA ALA A 27 21.42 -17.19 -11.08
C ALA A 27 20.53 -18.43 -11.27
N GLU A 28 21.19 -19.58 -11.40
CA GLU A 28 20.61 -20.90 -11.64
C GLU A 28 19.41 -21.25 -10.75
N GLU A 29 18.61 -22.16 -11.28
CA GLU A 29 17.30 -22.64 -10.85
C GLU A 29 17.24 -23.15 -9.39
N ALA A 30 17.15 -22.25 -8.41
CA ALA A 30 16.71 -22.63 -7.08
C ALA A 30 15.18 -22.58 -7.00
N GLU A 31 14.54 -23.74 -6.85
CA GLU A 31 13.13 -23.87 -6.51
C GLU A 31 12.85 -23.12 -5.18
N HIS A 32 11.79 -22.29 -5.12
CA HIS A 32 11.52 -21.48 -3.94
C HIS A 32 11.16 -22.38 -2.75
N GLN A 33 12.03 -22.44 -1.74
CA GLN A 33 11.78 -23.19 -0.51
C GLN A 33 11.11 -22.30 0.55
N PRO A 34 9.88 -22.64 0.99
CA PRO A 34 9.20 -21.90 2.06
C PRO A 34 9.96 -22.01 3.39
N PHE A 35 9.96 -20.93 4.19
CA PHE A 35 10.58 -20.91 5.53
C PHE A 35 10.00 -21.97 6.47
N VAL A 36 8.69 -22.23 6.37
CA VAL A 36 8.04 -23.36 7.05
C VAL A 36 7.76 -24.44 6.00
N PRO A 37 8.47 -25.58 6.07
CA PRO A 37 8.26 -26.70 5.16
C PRO A 37 6.80 -27.19 5.13
N ALA A 38 6.38 -27.78 4.01
CA ALA A 38 5.00 -28.22 3.80
C ALA A 38 4.63 -29.47 4.63
N ASP A 39 5.62 -30.24 5.05
CA ASP A 39 5.51 -31.42 5.93
C ASP A 39 5.36 -31.06 7.41
N ARG A 40 5.65 -29.81 7.80
CA ARG A 40 5.53 -29.36 9.18
C ARG A 40 4.13 -28.82 9.45
N ASP A 41 3.41 -29.49 10.35
CA ASP A 41 2.09 -29.06 10.83
C ASP A 41 2.26 -28.15 12.07
N ILE A 42 2.06 -26.85 11.87
CA ILE A 42 2.09 -25.85 12.95
C ILE A 42 0.82 -25.00 12.87
N PRO A 43 0.31 -24.46 13.99
CA PRO A 43 -0.86 -23.59 13.97
C PRO A 43 -0.68 -22.43 13.00
N GLU A 44 -1.68 -22.23 12.12
CA GLU A 44 -1.73 -21.15 11.12
C GLU A 44 -2.87 -20.18 11.43
N LEU A 45 -4.11 -20.70 11.44
CA LEU A 45 -5.32 -19.94 11.68
C LEU A 45 -5.88 -20.28 13.06
N THR A 46 -5.70 -19.36 14.00
CA THR A 46 -6.31 -19.45 15.33
C THR A 46 -7.15 -18.20 15.62
N PRO A 47 -8.18 -18.29 16.49
CA PRO A 47 -9.12 -17.18 16.70
C PRO A 47 -8.47 -15.89 17.22
N VAL A 48 -7.40 -16.02 18.02
CA VAL A 48 -6.75 -14.88 18.66
C VAL A 48 -5.95 -14.03 17.64
N PRO A 49 -5.00 -14.58 16.84
CA PRO A 49 -4.43 -13.95 15.66
C PRO A 49 -5.42 -13.29 14.71
N LEU A 50 -6.52 -13.99 14.40
CA LEU A 50 -7.55 -13.43 13.53
C LEU A 50 -8.22 -12.20 14.16
N ALA A 51 -8.58 -12.26 15.45
CA ALA A 51 -9.19 -11.15 16.16
C ALA A 51 -8.24 -9.95 16.31
N VAL A 52 -6.97 -10.20 16.68
CA VAL A 52 -5.94 -9.14 16.77
C VAL A 52 -5.72 -8.51 15.39
N GLY A 53 -5.62 -9.32 14.34
CA GLY A 53 -5.45 -8.86 12.97
C GLY A 53 -6.63 -8.00 12.51
N ALA A 54 -7.86 -8.43 12.77
CA ALA A 54 -9.07 -7.66 12.46
C ALA A 54 -9.12 -6.32 13.20
N LEU A 55 -8.76 -6.29 14.49
CA LEU A 55 -8.67 -5.04 15.27
C LEU A 55 -7.62 -4.08 14.70
N LEU A 56 -6.43 -4.60 14.39
CA LEU A 56 -5.40 -3.80 13.72
C LEU A 56 -5.89 -3.31 12.34
N GLY A 57 -6.62 -4.15 11.60
CA GLY A 57 -7.20 -3.79 10.31
C GLY A 57 -8.25 -2.69 10.39
N ILE A 58 -9.04 -2.62 11.46
CA ILE A 58 -9.96 -1.50 11.70
C ILE A 58 -9.16 -0.20 11.90
N VAL A 59 -8.11 -0.23 12.73
CA VAL A 59 -7.29 0.95 13.04
C VAL A 59 -6.52 1.44 11.81
N PHE A 60 -5.79 0.54 11.14
CA PHE A 60 -5.03 0.87 9.94
C PHE A 60 -5.94 1.19 8.75
N GLY A 61 -7.11 0.53 8.64
CA GLY A 61 -8.12 0.86 7.64
C GLY A 61 -8.64 2.28 7.79
N ALA A 62 -8.93 2.73 9.03
CA ALA A 62 -9.32 4.11 9.29
C ALA A 62 -8.20 5.11 8.93
N SER A 63 -6.95 4.79 9.28
CA SER A 63 -5.79 5.60 8.91
C SER A 63 -5.60 5.69 7.40
N SER A 64 -5.70 4.57 6.69
CA SER A 64 -5.57 4.51 5.23
C SER A 64 -6.71 5.25 4.53
N MET A 65 -7.93 5.20 5.07
CA MET A 65 -9.07 5.97 4.57
C MET A 65 -8.84 7.47 4.72
N TYR A 66 -8.25 7.92 5.82
CA TYR A 66 -7.87 9.33 5.98
C TYR A 66 -6.82 9.74 4.94
N LEU A 67 -5.76 8.93 4.76
CA LEU A 67 -4.68 9.27 3.83
C LEU A 67 -5.13 9.26 2.37
N VAL A 68 -5.95 8.29 1.95
CA VAL A 68 -6.46 8.26 0.58
C VAL A 68 -7.34 9.47 0.28
N LEU A 69 -8.17 9.91 1.23
CA LEU A 69 -9.02 11.09 1.05
C LEU A 69 -8.23 12.41 1.12
N LYS A 70 -7.16 12.45 1.92
CA LYS A 70 -6.35 13.66 2.10
C LYS A 70 -5.36 13.87 0.95
N VAL A 71 -4.59 12.82 0.61
CA VAL A 71 -3.43 12.91 -0.30
C VAL A 71 -3.56 12.02 -1.54
N GLY A 72 -4.66 11.27 -1.69
CA GLY A 72 -4.92 10.42 -2.87
C GLY A 72 -4.10 9.12 -2.90
N LEU A 73 -3.42 8.78 -1.81
CA LEU A 73 -2.50 7.63 -1.72
C LEU A 73 -2.73 6.88 -0.41
N THR A 74 -2.56 5.56 -0.44
CA THR A 74 -2.49 4.73 0.78
C THR A 74 -1.06 4.35 1.09
N VAL A 75 -0.84 3.92 2.32
CA VAL A 75 0.47 3.52 2.83
C VAL A 75 0.35 2.09 3.27
N SER A 76 1.30 1.25 2.83
CA SER A 76 1.32 -0.17 3.17
C SER A 76 1.35 -0.35 4.68
N ALA A 77 0.24 -0.81 5.24
CA ALA A 77 0.09 -1.12 6.67
C ALA A 77 0.75 -2.46 7.02
N SER A 78 1.10 -3.26 6.02
CA SER A 78 1.56 -4.64 6.15
C SER A 78 2.80 -4.79 7.04
N ILE A 79 3.85 -3.97 6.80
CA ILE A 79 5.11 -4.02 7.57
C ILE A 79 4.88 -3.62 9.04
N PRO A 80 4.24 -2.47 9.36
CA PRO A 80 3.90 -2.12 10.74
C PRO A 80 3.08 -3.20 11.45
N VAL A 81 2.05 -3.75 10.79
CA VAL A 81 1.19 -4.77 11.38
C VAL A 81 2.00 -6.04 11.68
N ALA A 82 2.93 -6.46 10.81
CA ALA A 82 3.81 -7.60 11.08
C ALA A 82 4.64 -7.39 12.36
N VAL A 83 5.26 -6.22 12.53
CA VAL A 83 6.06 -5.90 13.73
C VAL A 83 5.18 -5.81 14.99
N LEU A 84 4.02 -5.17 14.87
CA LEU A 84 3.06 -5.02 15.97
C LEU A 84 2.53 -6.38 16.42
N SER A 85 2.15 -7.24 15.47
CA SER A 85 1.70 -8.61 15.71
C SER A 85 2.71 -9.38 16.56
N ILE A 86 3.97 -9.42 16.11
CA ILE A 86 5.06 -10.09 16.84
C ILE A 86 5.22 -9.51 18.26
N THR A 87 5.14 -8.19 18.39
CA THR A 87 5.32 -7.52 19.70
C THR A 87 4.16 -7.81 20.64
N ILE A 88 2.92 -7.73 20.16
CA ILE A 88 1.70 -8.00 20.92
C ILE A 88 1.71 -9.44 21.40
N PHE A 89 1.99 -10.42 20.52
CA PHE A 89 2.01 -11.84 20.92
C PHE A 89 3.18 -12.17 21.85
N ARG A 90 4.34 -11.53 21.70
CA ARG A 90 5.44 -11.66 22.67
C ARG A 90 5.08 -11.10 24.04
N GLY A 91 4.43 -9.93 24.09
CA GLY A 91 3.92 -9.33 25.32
C GLY A 91 2.90 -10.24 25.99
N PHE A 92 1.92 -10.71 25.24
CA PHE A 92 0.86 -11.60 25.71
C PHE A 92 1.44 -12.93 26.25
N SER A 93 2.36 -13.55 25.52
CA SER A 93 3.06 -14.77 25.96
C SER A 93 3.85 -14.56 27.25
N ARG A 94 4.49 -13.39 27.43
CA ARG A 94 5.24 -13.07 28.66
C ARG A 94 4.31 -12.82 29.86
N ILE A 95 3.21 -12.10 29.64
CA ILE A 95 2.26 -11.72 30.71
C ILE A 95 1.44 -12.94 31.15
N PHE A 96 0.86 -13.66 30.20
CA PHE A 96 -0.05 -14.78 30.48
C PHE A 96 0.66 -16.14 30.53
N ARG A 97 1.99 -16.18 30.38
CA ARG A 97 2.79 -17.43 30.28
C ARG A 97 2.24 -18.43 29.27
N THR A 98 1.64 -17.92 28.19
CA THR A 98 1.07 -18.71 27.10
C THR A 98 2.12 -19.00 26.03
N ARG A 99 1.79 -19.91 25.11
CA ARG A 99 2.61 -20.24 23.94
C ARG A 99 2.91 -18.99 23.12
N ARG A 100 4.12 -18.90 22.55
CA ARG A 100 4.41 -17.90 21.52
C ARG A 100 3.62 -18.21 20.25
N ALA A 101 3.09 -17.17 19.61
CA ALA A 101 2.46 -17.29 18.30
C ALA A 101 3.50 -17.74 17.27
N THR A 102 3.14 -18.64 16.35
CA THR A 102 4.01 -19.05 15.24
C THR A 102 4.17 -17.93 14.22
N ILE A 103 5.19 -18.06 13.36
CA ILE A 103 5.34 -17.21 12.19
C ILE A 103 4.07 -17.20 11.29
N LEU A 104 3.35 -18.32 11.19
CA LEU A 104 2.12 -18.42 10.39
C LEU A 104 0.94 -17.72 11.06
N GLU A 105 0.79 -17.80 12.38
CA GLU A 105 -0.20 -17.02 13.14
C GLU A 105 0.05 -15.50 13.02
N ASN A 106 1.33 -15.08 13.07
CA ASN A 106 1.69 -13.69 12.84
C ASN A 106 1.41 -13.25 11.38
N ASN A 107 1.62 -14.14 10.41
CA ASN A 107 1.29 -13.89 8.99
C ASN A 107 -0.23 -13.70 8.78
N ILE A 108 -1.07 -14.52 9.42
CA ILE A 108 -2.53 -14.32 9.41
C ILE A 108 -2.92 -12.97 10.01
N THR A 109 -2.31 -12.61 11.14
CA THR A 109 -2.55 -11.30 11.77
C THR A 109 -2.17 -10.15 10.85
N GLN A 110 -1.01 -10.24 10.17
CA GLN A 110 -0.57 -9.27 9.18
C GLN A 110 -1.54 -9.17 8.02
N THR A 111 -1.95 -10.31 7.46
CA THR A 111 -2.85 -10.37 6.30
C THR A 111 -4.21 -9.76 6.64
N ALA A 112 -4.78 -10.11 7.80
CA ALA A 112 -6.04 -9.54 8.28
C ALA A 112 -5.92 -8.04 8.56
N GLY A 113 -4.80 -7.59 9.12
CA GLY A 113 -4.56 -6.16 9.37
C GLY A 113 -4.38 -5.33 8.10
N SER A 114 -3.68 -5.86 7.08
CA SER A 114 -3.52 -5.17 5.80
C SER A 114 -4.78 -5.21 4.93
N ALA A 115 -5.70 -6.16 5.14
CA ALA A 115 -6.94 -6.23 4.38
C ALA A 115 -7.81 -4.96 4.53
N GLY A 116 -7.73 -4.30 5.69
CA GLY A 116 -8.40 -3.00 5.92
C GLY A 116 -7.91 -1.90 4.98
N GLU A 117 -6.63 -1.89 4.62
CA GLU A 117 -6.06 -0.96 3.64
C GLU A 117 -6.64 -1.17 2.24
N SER A 118 -6.75 -2.43 1.80
CA SER A 118 -7.27 -2.76 0.46
C SER A 118 -8.71 -2.29 0.27
N ILE A 119 -9.55 -2.47 1.31
CA ILE A 119 -10.93 -1.98 1.28
C ILE A 119 -10.96 -0.44 1.36
N ALA A 120 -10.15 0.16 2.26
CA ALA A 120 -10.09 1.61 2.41
C ALA A 120 -9.71 2.32 1.10
N PHE A 121 -8.77 1.79 0.32
CA PHE A 121 -8.45 2.35 -0.99
C PHE A 121 -9.65 2.27 -1.95
N GLY A 122 -10.25 1.08 -2.11
CA GLY A 122 -11.37 0.86 -3.02
C GLY A 122 -12.57 1.75 -2.70
N VAL A 123 -12.93 1.88 -1.43
CA VAL A 123 -14.03 2.73 -0.95
C VAL A 123 -13.64 4.21 -1.03
N GLY A 124 -12.42 4.55 -0.63
CA GLY A 124 -11.92 5.92 -0.56
C GLY A 124 -11.80 6.61 -1.91
N VAL A 125 -11.60 5.87 -3.00
CA VAL A 125 -11.59 6.46 -4.35
C VAL A 125 -12.97 6.46 -5.03
N THR A 126 -13.83 5.48 -4.71
CA THR A 126 -15.14 5.33 -5.36
C THR A 126 -16.21 6.21 -4.74
N MET A 127 -16.25 6.33 -3.41
CA MET A 127 -17.30 7.08 -2.73
C MET A 127 -17.25 8.58 -3.02
N PRO A 128 -16.09 9.26 -3.00
CA PRO A 128 -16.03 10.67 -3.39
C PRO A 128 -16.45 10.89 -4.84
N ALA A 129 -16.16 9.95 -5.75
CA ALA A 129 -16.58 10.06 -7.14
C ALA A 129 -18.11 10.01 -7.28
N LEU A 130 -18.80 9.13 -6.54
CA LEU A 130 -20.26 9.09 -6.49
C LEU A 130 -20.85 10.38 -5.91
N LEU A 131 -20.22 10.92 -4.87
CA LEU A 131 -20.65 12.19 -4.26
C LEU A 131 -20.52 13.35 -5.23
N ILE A 132 -19.43 13.42 -6.00
CA ILE A 132 -19.22 14.44 -7.05
C ILE A 132 -20.27 14.33 -8.16
N LEU A 133 -20.73 13.11 -8.48
CA LEU A 133 -21.81 12.87 -9.45
C LEU A 133 -23.21 13.24 -8.92
N GLY A 134 -23.32 13.70 -7.68
CA GLY A 134 -24.59 14.11 -7.06
C GLY A 134 -25.34 13.00 -6.33
N TYR A 135 -24.73 11.83 -6.13
CA TYR A 135 -25.31 10.77 -5.31
C TYR A 135 -25.01 10.99 -3.83
N ASN A 136 -26.00 10.74 -2.97
CA ASN A 136 -25.79 10.78 -1.52
C ASN A 136 -25.09 9.52 -1.03
N LEU A 137 -24.11 9.68 -0.14
CA LEU A 137 -23.43 8.56 0.50
C LEU A 137 -24.24 8.08 1.71
N GLU A 138 -25.21 7.20 1.46
CA GLU A 138 -25.90 6.54 2.57
C GLU A 138 -24.97 5.50 3.21
N ILE A 139 -24.95 5.46 4.56
CA ILE A 139 -24.11 4.53 5.31
C ILE A 139 -24.36 3.07 4.88
N SER A 140 -25.63 2.73 4.62
CA SER A 140 -26.03 1.41 4.14
C SER A 140 -25.38 1.04 2.80
N GLN A 141 -25.32 1.99 1.85
CA GLN A 141 -24.69 1.81 0.54
C GLN A 141 -23.18 1.66 0.67
N VAL A 142 -22.54 2.48 1.51
CA VAL A 142 -21.10 2.38 1.76
C VAL A 142 -20.76 1.01 2.34
N ILE A 143 -21.52 0.53 3.33
CA ILE A 143 -21.34 -0.80 3.92
C ILE A 143 -21.55 -1.89 2.86
N LEU A 144 -22.66 -1.82 2.11
CA LEU A 144 -22.99 -2.83 1.10
C LEU A 144 -21.90 -2.95 0.03
N VAL A 145 -21.45 -1.83 -0.52
CA VAL A 145 -20.39 -1.81 -1.54
C VAL A 145 -19.06 -2.30 -0.96
N SER A 146 -18.74 -1.92 0.28
CA SER A 146 -17.51 -2.39 0.96
C SER A 146 -17.54 -3.91 1.17
N VAL A 147 -18.67 -4.45 1.63
CA VAL A 147 -18.85 -5.89 1.87
C VAL A 147 -18.83 -6.67 0.55
N LEU A 148 -19.60 -6.24 -0.46
CA LEU A 148 -19.62 -6.90 -1.77
C LEU A 148 -18.26 -6.83 -2.46
N GLY A 149 -17.59 -5.68 -2.41
CA GLY A 149 -16.23 -5.51 -2.94
C GLY A 149 -15.21 -6.40 -2.23
N GLY A 150 -15.30 -6.49 -0.90
CA GLY A 150 -14.46 -7.38 -0.10
C GLY A 150 -14.69 -8.86 -0.43
N LEU A 151 -15.95 -9.30 -0.51
CA LEU A 151 -16.31 -10.68 -0.88
C LEU A 151 -15.85 -11.02 -2.30
N LEU A 152 -16.04 -10.10 -3.25
CA LEU A 152 -15.57 -10.28 -4.62
C LEU A 152 -14.03 -10.38 -4.67
N GLY A 153 -13.32 -9.58 -3.88
CA GLY A 153 -11.87 -9.66 -3.74
C GLY A 153 -11.40 -11.02 -3.22
N ILE A 154 -12.06 -11.54 -2.17
CA ILE A 154 -11.78 -12.89 -1.63
C ILE A 154 -12.00 -13.96 -2.69
N LEU A 155 -13.13 -13.91 -3.39
CA LEU A 155 -13.47 -14.87 -4.45
C LEU A 155 -12.45 -14.83 -5.59
N MET A 156 -12.06 -13.64 -6.04
CA MET A 156 -11.11 -13.45 -7.14
C MET A 156 -9.67 -13.81 -6.76
N MET A 157 -9.33 -13.81 -5.46
CA MET A 157 -8.00 -14.19 -5.00
C MET A 157 -7.70 -15.67 -5.25
N ILE A 158 -8.71 -16.55 -5.21
CA ILE A 158 -8.53 -18.00 -5.42
C ILE A 158 -7.88 -18.31 -6.80
N PRO A 159 -8.46 -17.88 -7.95
CA PRO A 159 -7.83 -18.10 -9.26
C PRO A 159 -6.57 -17.26 -9.47
N LEU A 160 -6.53 -16.03 -8.94
CA LEU A 160 -5.41 -15.11 -9.15
C LEU A 160 -4.16 -15.53 -8.37
N ARG A 161 -4.30 -16.14 -7.19
CA ARG A 161 -3.18 -16.61 -6.37
C ARG A 161 -2.28 -17.56 -7.14
N ARG A 162 -2.85 -18.60 -7.77
CA ARG A 162 -2.04 -19.55 -8.56
C ARG A 162 -1.43 -18.89 -9.80
N ALA A 163 -2.16 -17.99 -10.44
CA ALA A 163 -1.67 -17.29 -11.64
C ALA A 163 -0.51 -16.35 -11.32
N LEU A 164 -0.64 -15.52 -10.28
CA LEU A 164 0.32 -14.46 -9.96
C LEU A 164 1.43 -14.96 -9.03
N ILE A 165 1.09 -15.67 -7.96
CA ILE A 165 2.05 -16.03 -6.90
C ILE A 165 2.82 -17.31 -7.26
N VAL A 166 2.16 -18.33 -7.81
CA VAL A 166 2.83 -19.62 -8.09
C VAL A 166 3.53 -19.59 -9.45
N LYS A 167 2.84 -19.12 -10.50
CA LYS A 167 3.37 -19.18 -11.88
C LYS A 167 4.20 -17.97 -12.28
N GLU A 168 3.78 -16.77 -11.89
CA GLU A 168 4.50 -15.52 -12.17
C GLU A 168 5.44 -15.10 -11.03
N ALA A 169 5.71 -16.01 -10.07
CA ALA A 169 6.58 -15.80 -8.91
C ALA A 169 7.96 -15.23 -9.27
N LYS A 170 8.48 -15.63 -10.44
CA LYS A 170 9.82 -15.28 -10.93
C LYS A 170 9.83 -14.01 -11.80
N THR A 171 8.68 -13.59 -12.32
CA THR A 171 8.53 -12.41 -13.18
C THR A 171 8.16 -11.16 -12.37
N LEU A 172 7.32 -11.35 -11.35
CA LEU A 172 6.81 -10.27 -10.51
C LEU A 172 7.68 -10.12 -9.26
N VAL A 173 8.17 -8.90 -9.04
CA VAL A 173 8.86 -8.55 -7.79
C VAL A 173 7.80 -8.26 -6.73
N TYR A 174 7.88 -8.90 -5.57
CA TYR A 174 6.97 -8.73 -4.43
C TYR A 174 7.65 -7.96 -3.29
N PRO A 175 8.06 -6.69 -3.47
CA PRO A 175 8.93 -6.01 -2.52
C PRO A 175 8.33 -5.92 -1.12
N GLU A 176 7.04 -5.59 -1.01
CA GLU A 176 6.34 -5.50 0.27
C GLU A 176 6.16 -6.87 0.93
N GLY A 177 5.74 -7.87 0.17
CA GLY A 177 5.56 -9.23 0.66
C GLY A 177 6.88 -9.83 1.16
N THR A 178 7.97 -9.62 0.42
CA THR A 178 9.33 -10.02 0.83
C THR A 178 9.78 -9.29 2.08
N ALA A 179 9.55 -7.98 2.18
CA ALA A 179 9.90 -7.21 3.38
C ALA A 179 9.12 -7.69 4.61
N CYS A 180 7.83 -7.99 4.47
CA CYS A 180 7.01 -8.52 5.56
C CYS A 180 7.48 -9.91 5.98
N ALA A 181 7.81 -10.79 5.03
CA ALA A 181 8.37 -12.10 5.32
C ALA A 181 9.69 -11.99 6.10
N GLU A 182 10.59 -11.09 5.69
CA GLU A 182 11.87 -10.86 6.39
C GLU A 182 11.65 -10.32 7.82
N VAL A 183 10.65 -9.45 8.01
CA VAL A 183 10.24 -8.98 9.35
C VAL A 183 9.71 -10.13 10.22
N LEU A 184 8.92 -11.04 9.64
CA LEU A 184 8.38 -12.19 10.35
C LEU A 184 9.46 -13.24 10.67
N ILE A 185 10.44 -13.43 9.78
CA ILE A 185 11.57 -14.36 9.97
C ILE A 185 12.58 -13.81 10.99
N SER A 186 12.95 -12.52 10.87
CA SER A 186 13.77 -11.82 11.86
C SER A 186 13.04 -11.69 13.21
N GLY A 187 11.71 -11.55 13.15
CA GLY A 187 10.71 -12.04 14.10
C GLY A 187 11.16 -13.25 14.86
N GLU A 188 10.97 -14.42 14.28
CA GLU A 188 11.17 -15.71 14.94
C GLU A 188 12.59 -15.91 15.49
N THR A 189 13.61 -15.41 14.79
CA THR A 189 15.04 -15.53 15.16
C THR A 189 15.50 -14.57 16.26
N GLY A 190 14.61 -13.69 16.75
CA GLY A 190 14.90 -12.78 17.87
C GLY A 190 15.56 -11.45 17.46
N GLY A 191 15.65 -11.16 16.16
CA GLY A 191 16.27 -9.95 15.60
C GLY A 191 15.31 -8.76 15.37
N THR A 192 14.01 -8.89 15.64
CA THR A 192 13.07 -7.79 15.39
C THR A 192 13.28 -6.64 16.37
N THR A 193 13.70 -5.51 15.84
CA THR A 193 13.84 -4.28 16.64
C THR A 193 12.47 -3.60 16.74
N ALA A 194 11.52 -4.17 17.48
CA ALA A 194 10.23 -3.51 17.74
C ALA A 194 10.44 -2.05 18.22
N LYS A 195 11.52 -1.83 18.97
CA LYS A 195 11.99 -0.51 19.42
C LYS A 195 12.11 0.52 18.29
N THR A 196 12.58 0.17 17.09
CA THR A 196 12.69 1.14 15.98
C THR A 196 11.33 1.53 15.43
N VAL A 197 10.39 0.57 15.31
CA VAL A 197 9.03 0.85 14.85
C VAL A 197 8.27 1.72 15.84
N PHE A 198 8.34 1.41 17.15
CA PHE A 198 7.71 2.25 18.17
C PHE A 198 8.40 3.61 18.31
N ALA A 199 9.73 3.68 18.17
CA ALA A 199 10.44 4.96 18.15
C ALA A 199 10.02 5.80 16.93
N GLY A 200 9.91 5.20 15.75
CA GLY A 200 9.43 5.87 14.54
C GLY A 200 8.00 6.40 14.71
N LEU A 201 7.10 5.58 15.26
CA LEU A 201 5.73 6.01 15.56
C LEU A 201 5.69 7.16 16.57
N GLY A 202 6.52 7.09 17.63
CA GLY A 202 6.62 8.14 18.64
C GLY A 202 7.18 9.45 18.07
N VAL A 203 8.29 9.39 17.34
CA VAL A 203 8.91 10.57 16.70
C VAL A 203 7.96 11.18 15.67
N GLY A 204 7.34 10.36 14.81
CA GLY A 204 6.35 10.82 13.84
C GLY A 204 5.13 11.44 14.50
N GLY A 205 4.64 10.85 15.59
CA GLY A 205 3.53 11.37 16.39
C GLY A 205 3.86 12.71 17.06
N ILE A 206 5.03 12.84 17.69
CA ILE A 206 5.49 14.09 18.29
C ILE A 206 5.66 15.18 17.22
N PHE A 207 6.25 14.83 16.07
CA PHE A 207 6.39 15.75 14.95
C PHE A 207 4.99 16.21 14.47
N ALA A 208 4.07 15.28 14.27
CA ALA A 208 2.70 15.56 13.85
C ALA A 208 1.93 16.45 14.84
N LEU A 209 2.07 16.18 16.15
CA LEU A 209 1.49 17.02 17.19
C LEU A 209 2.12 18.42 17.19
N GLY A 210 3.44 18.52 17.00
CA GLY A 210 4.17 19.79 16.95
C GLY A 210 3.64 20.73 15.88
N TYR A 211 3.46 20.25 14.65
CA TYR A 211 2.99 21.11 13.56
C TYR A 211 1.46 21.27 13.53
N LYS A 212 0.67 20.20 13.77
CA LYS A 212 -0.81 20.28 13.73
C LYS A 212 -1.45 20.89 14.97
N ALA A 213 -0.97 20.55 16.17
CA ALA A 213 -1.62 20.96 17.42
C ALA A 213 -1.01 22.23 18.02
N PHE A 214 0.31 22.39 17.90
CA PHE A 214 1.03 23.54 18.48
C PHE A 214 1.40 24.62 17.46
N GLY A 215 1.18 24.40 16.16
CA GLY A 215 1.41 25.39 15.11
C GLY A 215 2.85 25.87 15.02
N VAL A 216 3.83 25.06 15.46
CA VAL A 216 5.24 25.45 15.53
C VAL A 216 5.79 25.86 14.15
N PHE A 217 5.28 25.23 13.09
CA PHE A 217 5.54 25.59 11.69
C PHE A 217 4.27 25.43 10.86
N LYS A 218 4.19 26.08 9.69
CA LYS A 218 3.05 25.90 8.77
C LYS A 218 3.01 24.46 8.25
N ASP A 219 1.82 23.84 8.21
CA ASP A 219 1.61 22.50 7.61
C ASP A 219 2.09 22.40 6.16
N VAL A 220 1.86 23.48 5.41
CA VAL A 220 2.27 23.60 4.00
C VAL A 220 2.99 24.93 3.83
N PRO A 221 4.31 25.01 4.09
CA PRO A 221 5.10 26.16 3.70
C PRO A 221 4.96 26.39 2.20
N GLN A 222 4.45 27.57 1.84
CA GLN A 222 4.29 27.99 0.46
C GLN A 222 5.02 29.30 0.19
N LYS A 223 5.68 29.38 -0.95
CA LYS A 223 6.27 30.59 -1.51
C LYS A 223 5.63 30.88 -2.85
N LEU A 224 4.93 32.00 -2.95
CA LEU A 224 4.36 32.46 -4.20
C LEU A 224 5.40 33.27 -4.96
N PHE A 225 5.51 33.06 -6.26
CA PHE A 225 6.38 33.87 -7.10
C PHE A 225 5.66 35.16 -7.52
N GLY A 226 6.42 36.25 -7.62
CA GLY A 226 5.90 37.60 -7.89
C GLY A 226 5.60 37.88 -9.36
N LYS A 227 5.52 39.16 -9.72
CA LYS A 227 5.07 39.66 -11.04
C LYS A 227 5.86 39.14 -12.27
N GLY A 228 7.05 38.58 -12.09
CA GLY A 228 7.82 37.95 -13.17
C GLY A 228 7.45 36.49 -13.46
N TYR A 229 6.67 35.85 -12.58
CA TYR A 229 6.29 34.44 -12.70
C TYR A 229 4.93 34.21 -12.01
N GLU A 230 3.94 35.01 -12.43
CA GLU A 230 2.60 34.98 -11.87
C GLU A 230 1.95 33.60 -12.07
N GLY A 231 1.40 33.05 -10.98
CA GLY A 231 0.80 31.71 -10.97
C GLY A 231 1.76 30.61 -10.56
N GLY A 232 3.06 30.89 -10.47
CA GLY A 232 4.01 29.96 -9.89
C GLY A 232 3.92 29.95 -8.37
N ASN A 233 3.98 28.77 -7.77
CA ASN A 233 4.26 28.64 -6.34
C ASN A 233 5.21 27.47 -6.08
N LEU A 234 5.84 27.48 -4.92
CA LEU A 234 6.50 26.31 -4.35
C LEU A 234 5.83 26.03 -3.01
N ALA A 235 5.06 24.95 -2.96
CA ALA A 235 4.42 24.46 -1.76
C ALA A 235 5.00 23.09 -1.40
N LEU A 236 5.31 22.89 -0.12
CA LEU A 236 5.85 21.62 0.38
C LEU A 236 4.95 21.12 1.50
N GLU A 237 4.39 19.93 1.36
CA GLU A 237 3.67 19.26 2.45
C GLU A 237 4.64 18.34 3.18
N VAL A 238 5.07 18.76 4.38
CA VAL A 238 6.06 18.04 5.17
C VAL A 238 5.35 17.14 6.18
N GLY A 239 4.63 16.14 5.68
CA GLY A 239 3.99 15.12 6.50
C GLY A 239 4.97 13.99 6.84
N PRO A 240 5.13 13.57 8.11
CA PRO A 240 5.92 12.38 8.45
C PRO A 240 5.37 11.13 7.76
N GLU A 241 4.06 11.06 7.52
CA GLU A 241 3.42 10.02 6.72
C GLU A 241 3.96 9.97 5.28
N LEU A 242 4.06 11.10 4.59
CA LEU A 242 4.52 11.19 3.20
C LEU A 242 6.02 10.90 3.09
N MET A 243 6.80 11.31 4.11
CA MET A 243 8.22 10.96 4.19
C MET A 243 8.42 9.45 4.35
N GLY A 244 7.62 8.79 5.20
CA GLY A 244 7.63 7.33 5.36
C GLY A 244 7.27 6.61 4.06
N VAL A 245 6.22 7.06 3.38
CA VAL A 245 5.80 6.54 2.07
C VAL A 245 6.92 6.66 1.04
N GLY A 246 7.53 7.83 0.92
CA GLY A 246 8.62 8.06 -0.03
C GLY A 246 9.83 7.17 0.24
N TYR A 247 10.13 6.86 1.51
CA TYR A 247 11.19 5.94 1.88
C TYR A 247 10.88 4.49 1.47
N ILE A 248 9.64 4.03 1.62
CA ILE A 248 9.21 2.67 1.27
C ILE A 248 9.19 2.48 -0.25
N ILE A 249 8.55 3.40 -0.98
CA ILE A 249 8.36 3.27 -2.43
C ILE A 249 9.68 3.58 -3.19
N GLY A 250 10.61 4.30 -2.55
CA GLY A 250 11.96 4.52 -3.03
C GLY A 250 12.13 5.82 -3.82
N THR A 251 13.39 6.24 -3.94
CA THR A 251 13.77 7.56 -4.48
C THR A 251 13.30 7.76 -5.91
N ARG A 252 13.36 6.73 -6.76
CA ARG A 252 12.94 6.83 -8.16
C ARG A 252 11.49 7.26 -8.31
N ILE A 253 10.58 6.60 -7.60
CA ILE A 253 9.14 6.91 -7.69
C ILE A 253 8.84 8.22 -6.97
N ALA A 254 9.47 8.48 -5.82
CA ALA A 254 9.36 9.76 -5.12
C ALA A 254 9.78 10.94 -6.02
N MET A 255 10.87 10.80 -6.79
CA MET A 255 11.33 11.83 -7.73
C MET A 255 10.38 12.00 -8.92
N ILE A 256 9.76 10.92 -9.43
CA ILE A 256 8.75 11.01 -10.50
C ILE A 256 7.52 11.78 -9.99
N MET A 257 7.05 11.49 -8.78
CA MET A 257 5.94 12.22 -8.15
C MET A 257 6.31 13.69 -7.90
N GLY A 258 7.52 13.94 -7.38
CA GLY A 258 8.06 15.28 -7.20
C GLY A 258 8.15 16.07 -8.51
N ALA A 259 8.57 15.42 -9.60
CA ALA A 259 8.58 16.01 -10.93
C ALA A 259 7.17 16.39 -11.41
N GLY A 260 6.15 15.58 -11.10
CA GLY A 260 4.75 15.93 -11.33
C GLY A 260 4.31 17.19 -10.57
N GLY A 261 4.70 17.31 -9.31
CA GLY A 261 4.47 18.51 -8.50
C GLY A 261 5.18 19.75 -9.05
N ILE A 262 6.43 19.60 -9.50
CA ILE A 262 7.20 20.68 -10.16
C ILE A 262 6.55 21.08 -11.49
N LEU A 263 6.15 20.10 -12.31
CA LEU A 263 5.47 20.33 -13.58
C LEU A 263 4.16 21.10 -13.36
N SER A 264 3.37 20.67 -12.37
CA SER A 264 2.14 21.35 -11.99
C SER A 264 2.40 22.80 -11.54
N SER A 265 3.33 22.99 -10.61
CA SER A 265 3.51 24.25 -9.88
C SER A 265 4.34 25.30 -10.58
N LEU A 266 5.35 24.88 -11.34
CA LEU A 266 6.26 25.77 -12.04
C LEU A 266 5.96 25.81 -13.55
N VAL A 267 5.34 24.80 -14.15
CA VAL A 267 5.11 24.84 -15.61
C VAL A 267 3.65 25.12 -15.93
N LEU A 268 2.73 24.26 -15.49
CA LEU A 268 1.33 24.34 -15.90
C LEU A 268 0.61 25.56 -15.30
N MET A 269 0.76 25.84 -14.01
CA MET A 269 0.09 26.99 -13.39
C MET A 269 0.54 28.34 -13.98
N PRO A 270 1.85 28.63 -14.11
CA PRO A 270 2.30 29.85 -14.79
C PRO A 270 1.86 29.91 -16.25
N ALA A 271 1.89 28.79 -16.98
CA ALA A 271 1.42 28.76 -18.38
C ALA A 271 -0.07 29.11 -18.47
N ILE A 272 -0.92 28.54 -17.61
CA ILE A 272 -2.36 28.85 -17.58
C ILE A 272 -2.59 30.33 -17.28
N LYS A 273 -1.86 30.91 -16.31
CA LYS A 273 -1.96 32.35 -16.03
C LYS A 273 -1.46 33.21 -17.18
N LEU A 274 -0.33 32.85 -17.79
CA LEU A 274 0.29 33.61 -18.88
C LEU A 274 -0.62 33.66 -20.11
N PHE A 275 -1.13 32.51 -20.56
CA PHE A 275 -1.99 32.43 -21.74
C PHE A 275 -3.45 32.80 -21.45
N GLY A 276 -3.93 32.55 -20.23
CA GLY A 276 -5.32 32.82 -19.83
C GLY A 276 -5.60 34.27 -19.42
N ARG A 277 -4.57 35.10 -19.18
CA ARG A 277 -4.74 36.50 -18.76
C ARG A 277 -5.45 37.37 -19.79
N SER A 278 -5.31 37.06 -21.08
CA SER A 278 -5.95 37.78 -22.18
C SER A 278 -7.39 37.33 -22.46
N ALA A 279 -7.89 36.29 -21.77
CA ALA A 279 -9.26 35.83 -21.94
C ALA A 279 -10.25 36.89 -21.46
N SER A 280 -11.23 37.22 -22.31
CA SER A 280 -12.31 38.18 -22.01
C SER A 280 -13.53 37.52 -21.34
N SER A 281 -13.61 36.19 -21.36
CA SER A 281 -14.65 35.39 -20.71
C SER A 281 -14.04 34.28 -19.83
N PRO A 282 -14.73 33.84 -18.77
CA PRO A 282 -14.31 32.68 -17.97
C PRO A 282 -14.19 31.42 -18.84
N ILE A 283 -13.12 30.66 -18.63
CA ILE A 283 -12.90 29.38 -19.31
C ILE A 283 -13.35 28.26 -18.36
N TYR A 284 -14.33 27.46 -18.80
CA TYR A 284 -14.83 26.31 -18.05
C TYR A 284 -13.67 25.39 -17.60
N PRO A 285 -13.67 24.85 -16.37
CA PRO A 285 -14.76 24.80 -15.38
C PRO A 285 -14.84 26.01 -14.44
N ALA A 286 -13.95 26.98 -14.57
CA ALA A 286 -13.96 28.14 -13.69
C ALA A 286 -15.03 29.17 -14.10
N THR A 287 -15.59 29.85 -13.11
CA THR A 287 -16.60 30.92 -13.30
C THR A 287 -16.00 32.33 -13.21
N LYS A 288 -14.74 32.45 -12.78
CA LYS A 288 -13.97 33.69 -12.71
C LYS A 288 -13.04 33.83 -13.91
N LEU A 289 -12.58 35.04 -14.20
CA LEU A 289 -11.53 35.27 -15.19
C LEU A 289 -10.17 34.84 -14.61
N ILE A 290 -9.33 34.21 -15.44
CA ILE A 290 -8.03 33.66 -15.01
C ILE A 290 -7.09 34.74 -14.45
N ARG A 291 -7.20 35.98 -14.96
CA ARG A 291 -6.43 37.14 -14.46
C ARG A 291 -6.73 37.47 -12.99
N ASP A 292 -7.96 37.21 -12.54
CA ASP A 292 -8.45 37.55 -11.20
C ASP A 292 -8.36 36.36 -10.23
N MET A 293 -7.90 35.19 -10.71
CA MET A 293 -7.76 33.98 -9.90
C MET A 293 -6.49 34.02 -9.04
N SER A 294 -6.60 33.51 -7.81
CA SER A 294 -5.44 33.15 -7.01
C SER A 294 -4.75 31.88 -7.55
N THR A 295 -3.54 31.58 -7.09
CA THR A 295 -2.86 30.33 -7.47
C THR A 295 -3.65 29.09 -7.02
N ASP A 296 -4.32 29.14 -5.87
CA ASP A 296 -5.18 28.04 -5.38
C ASP A 296 -6.43 27.86 -6.26
N ASP A 297 -7.03 28.95 -6.73
CA ASP A 297 -8.16 28.89 -7.67
C ASP A 297 -7.75 28.21 -8.99
N VAL A 298 -6.59 28.58 -9.55
CA VAL A 298 -6.06 27.94 -10.77
C VAL A 298 -5.76 26.46 -10.54
N TRP A 299 -5.20 26.13 -9.37
CA TRP A 299 -4.91 24.75 -9.01
C TRP A 299 -6.18 23.89 -8.93
N ARG A 300 -7.21 24.37 -8.22
CA ARG A 300 -8.47 23.64 -8.05
C ARG A 300 -9.27 23.53 -9.34
N SER A 301 -9.34 24.60 -10.12
CA SER A 301 -10.20 24.65 -11.30
C SER A 301 -9.56 24.04 -12.55
N TYR A 302 -8.24 23.97 -12.66
CA TYR A 302 -7.60 23.45 -13.89
C TYR A 302 -6.63 22.31 -13.60
N ILE A 303 -5.67 22.52 -12.70
CA ILE A 303 -4.62 21.53 -12.45
C ILE A 303 -5.18 20.21 -11.92
N LEU A 304 -6.12 20.25 -10.97
CA LEU A 304 -6.73 19.04 -10.43
C LEU A 304 -7.39 18.18 -11.53
N TYR A 305 -8.04 18.79 -12.51
CA TYR A 305 -8.67 18.08 -13.62
C TYR A 305 -7.64 17.51 -14.62
N ILE A 306 -6.57 18.27 -14.91
CA ILE A 306 -5.46 17.78 -15.73
C ILE A 306 -4.80 16.57 -15.04
N GLY A 307 -4.54 16.68 -13.73
CA GLY A 307 -3.98 15.61 -12.91
C GLY A 307 -4.90 14.39 -12.87
N ALA A 308 -6.20 14.58 -12.62
CA ALA A 308 -7.19 13.52 -12.64
C ALA A 308 -7.24 12.81 -14.00
N GLY A 309 -7.18 13.56 -15.11
CA GLY A 309 -7.08 13.01 -16.46
C GLY A 309 -5.81 12.19 -16.68
N ALA A 310 -4.66 12.66 -16.21
CA ALA A 310 -3.39 11.94 -16.29
C ALA A 310 -3.42 10.63 -15.47
N VAL A 311 -4.00 10.66 -14.26
CA VAL A 311 -4.19 9.47 -13.42
C VAL A 311 -5.14 8.48 -14.10
N ALA A 312 -6.27 8.96 -14.64
CA ALA A 312 -7.22 8.12 -15.37
C ALA A 312 -6.58 7.46 -16.60
N ALA A 313 -5.84 8.22 -17.40
CA ALA A 313 -5.11 7.70 -18.56
C ALA A 313 -4.07 6.65 -18.13
N GLY A 314 -3.29 6.93 -17.08
CA GLY A 314 -2.32 5.98 -16.52
C GLY A 314 -2.98 4.68 -16.05
N GLY A 315 -4.13 4.78 -15.37
CA GLY A 315 -4.92 3.64 -14.92
C GLY A 315 -5.45 2.79 -16.09
N ILE A 316 -6.02 3.43 -17.11
CA ILE A 316 -6.52 2.76 -18.31
C ILE A 316 -5.38 2.06 -19.07
N ILE A 317 -4.25 2.75 -19.29
CA ILE A 317 -3.08 2.17 -19.95
C ILE A 317 -2.53 0.98 -19.16
N SER A 318 -2.45 1.10 -17.84
CA SER A 318 -2.02 0.00 -16.96
C SER A 318 -2.97 -1.20 -17.05
N LEU A 319 -4.29 -0.94 -17.04
CA LEU A 319 -5.30 -1.98 -17.22
C LEU A 319 -5.11 -2.71 -18.55
N PHE A 320 -4.99 -1.98 -19.66
CA PHE A 320 -4.72 -2.59 -20.98
C PHE A 320 -3.44 -3.43 -21.01
N LYS A 321 -2.36 -2.96 -20.38
CA LYS A 321 -1.11 -3.72 -20.27
C LYS A 321 -1.26 -4.98 -19.40
N SER A 322 -2.07 -4.92 -18.35
CA SER A 322 -2.30 -6.05 -17.43
C SER A 322 -3.36 -7.04 -17.92
N LEU A 323 -4.23 -6.62 -18.86
CA LEU A 323 -5.36 -7.41 -19.34
C LEU A 323 -4.95 -8.81 -19.88
N PRO A 324 -3.87 -8.97 -20.67
CA PRO A 324 -3.44 -10.30 -21.12
C PRO A 324 -3.09 -11.24 -19.96
N THR A 325 -2.43 -10.72 -18.91
CA THR A 325 -2.07 -11.48 -17.72
C THR A 325 -3.31 -11.87 -16.91
N ILE A 326 -4.25 -10.93 -16.73
CA ILE A 326 -5.52 -11.15 -16.02
C ILE A 326 -6.36 -12.22 -16.75
N VAL A 327 -6.59 -12.04 -18.05
CA VAL A 327 -7.38 -12.97 -18.87
C VAL A 327 -6.69 -14.33 -18.93
N GLY A 328 -5.38 -14.38 -19.13
CA GLY A 328 -4.60 -15.61 -19.11
C GLY A 328 -4.72 -16.34 -17.77
N GLY A 329 -4.61 -15.61 -16.66
CA GLY A 329 -4.80 -16.13 -15.30
C GLY A 329 -6.21 -16.70 -15.09
N ALA A 330 -7.24 -15.94 -15.46
CA ALA A 330 -8.64 -16.32 -15.32
C ALA A 330 -9.00 -17.56 -16.17
N MET A 331 -8.61 -17.59 -17.45
CA MET A 331 -8.84 -18.74 -18.33
C MET A 331 -8.14 -20.00 -17.82
N ARG A 332 -6.92 -19.87 -17.28
CA ARG A 332 -6.18 -21.00 -16.68
C ARG A 332 -6.82 -21.47 -15.38
N GLY A 333 -7.29 -20.57 -14.52
CA GLY A 333 -8.05 -20.92 -13.31
C GLY A 333 -9.33 -21.69 -13.66
N MET A 334 -10.07 -21.24 -14.67
CA MET A 334 -11.28 -21.91 -15.14
C MET A 334 -11.01 -23.29 -15.77
N ARG A 335 -9.88 -23.46 -16.47
CA ARG A 335 -9.43 -24.78 -16.97
C ARG A 335 -9.03 -25.72 -15.84
N SER A 336 -8.36 -25.20 -14.80
CA SER A 336 -8.03 -25.96 -13.59
C SER A 336 -9.29 -26.46 -12.87
N LEU A 337 -10.36 -25.66 -12.86
CA LEU A 337 -11.67 -26.05 -12.29
C LEU A 337 -12.37 -27.13 -13.14
N ARG A 338 -12.27 -27.05 -14.47
CA ARG A 338 -12.86 -28.04 -15.38
C ARG A 338 -12.09 -29.36 -15.47
N GLY A 339 -10.80 -29.37 -15.10
CA GLY A 339 -9.93 -30.55 -15.14
C GLY A 339 -9.81 -31.30 -13.82
N ALA A 340 -10.63 -30.98 -12.80
CA ALA A 340 -10.54 -31.59 -11.48
C ALA A 340 -11.14 -33.01 -11.44
N THR A 341 -10.42 -33.96 -12.04
CA THR A 341 -10.52 -35.40 -11.73
C THR A 341 -9.12 -35.90 -11.36
N GLY A 342 -8.84 -36.07 -10.07
CA GLY A 342 -7.61 -36.69 -9.56
C GLY A 342 -7.35 -36.44 -8.07
N PRO A 343 -7.46 -37.46 -7.19
CA PRO A 343 -7.29 -37.32 -5.73
C PRO A 343 -5.86 -37.62 -5.25
N ALA A 344 -5.58 -37.17 -4.02
CA ALA A 344 -4.46 -37.48 -3.11
C ALA A 344 -3.14 -36.70 -3.27
N GLY A 345 -2.81 -35.92 -2.23
CA GLY A 345 -1.45 -35.37 -2.02
C GLY A 345 -1.26 -33.88 -2.31
N THR A 346 -2.28 -33.02 -2.20
CA THR A 346 -2.05 -31.57 -2.28
C THR A 346 -1.20 -31.11 -1.10
N LEU A 347 -0.02 -30.53 -1.42
CA LEU A 347 0.86 -29.89 -0.45
C LEU A 347 0.03 -28.92 0.42
N ARG A 348 0.37 -28.82 1.71
CA ARG A 348 -0.30 -27.90 2.64
C ARG A 348 -0.39 -26.47 2.06
N THR A 349 0.68 -26.03 1.40
CA THR A 349 0.81 -24.72 0.74
C THR A 349 -0.10 -24.54 -0.48
N ASP A 350 -0.65 -25.61 -1.06
CA ASP A 350 -1.49 -25.58 -2.26
C ASP A 350 -2.98 -25.79 -1.98
N ARG A 351 -3.36 -25.94 -0.71
CA ARG A 351 -4.75 -26.04 -0.28
C ARG A 351 -5.38 -24.64 -0.24
N ASP A 352 -6.38 -24.43 -1.08
CA ASP A 352 -7.26 -23.26 -1.05
C ASP A 352 -8.62 -23.66 -0.43
N ILE A 353 -9.47 -22.68 -0.11
CA ILE A 353 -10.86 -22.92 0.36
C ILE A 353 -11.61 -23.73 -0.73
N PRO A 354 -12.28 -24.85 -0.40
CA PRO A 354 -13.13 -25.52 -1.38
C PRO A 354 -14.24 -24.56 -1.83
N LEU A 355 -14.37 -24.37 -3.14
CA LEU A 355 -15.42 -23.55 -3.78
C LEU A 355 -16.76 -24.28 -3.80
#